data_AF-A0A235IY82-F1
#
_entry.id   AF-A0A235IY82-F1
#
_cell.length_a   1.000
_cell.length_b   1.000
_cell.length_c   1.000
_cell.angle_alpha   90.00
_cell.angle_beta   90.00
_cell.angle_gamma   90.00
#
_symmetry.space_group_name_H-M   'P 1'
#
loop_
_entity.id
_entity.type
_entity.pdbx_description
1 polymer ?
#
loop_
_entity_poly.entity_id
_entity_poly.type
_entity_poly.pdbx_seq_one_letter_code
_entity_poly.pdbx_strand_id
1 'polypeptide(L)'
;MASPTPLQGTELVDCARANAKQGIETAAYQCGYGQDLNKFARELRQACEEMNLQVKELSGLITEQDLILELGTGEIIAPKTESEL
;
A
#
# COMPACT_ATOMS: atom_id res chain seq x y z
N MET A 1 -21.87 4.94 -4.38
CA MET A 1 -21.71 6.34 -3.92
C MET A 1 -20.38 6.37 -3.20
N ALA A 2 -19.48 7.29 -3.57
CA ALA A 2 -18.21 7.43 -2.88
C ALA A 2 -18.44 7.90 -1.44
N SER A 3 -17.58 7.47 -0.52
CA SER A 3 -17.62 7.94 0.86
C SER A 3 -17.37 9.45 0.89
N PRO A 4 -18.18 10.25 1.60
CA PRO A 4 -18.03 11.71 1.64
C PRO A 4 -16.75 12.16 2.37
N THR A 5 -16.16 11.28 3.17
CA THR A 5 -14.90 11.49 3.88
C THR A 5 -13.94 10.32 3.62
N PRO A 6 -12.62 10.55 3.63
CA PRO A 6 -11.64 9.48 3.46
C PRO A 6 -11.77 8.47 4.60
N LEU A 7 -12.02 7.21 4.25
CA LEU A 7 -12.11 6.11 5.20
C LEU A 7 -10.73 5.81 5.78
N GLN A 8 -10.66 5.39 7.04
CA GLN A 8 -9.40 5.04 7.72
C GLN A 8 -9.52 3.70 8.44
N GLY A 9 -8.39 3.09 8.81
CA GLY A 9 -8.37 1.84 9.57
C GLY A 9 -9.12 0.71 8.87
N THR A 10 -9.97 0.00 9.62
CA THR A 10 -10.72 -1.17 9.12
C THR A 10 -11.66 -0.83 7.97
N GLU A 11 -12.31 0.33 7.99
CA GLU A 11 -13.24 0.75 6.94
C GLU A 11 -12.51 0.99 5.62
N LEU A 12 -11.28 1.52 5.68
CA LEU A 12 -10.43 1.71 4.51
C LEU A 12 -10.04 0.37 3.88
N VAL A 13 -9.62 -0.59 4.70
CA VAL A 13 -9.21 -1.92 4.23
C VAL A 13 -10.39 -2.69 3.63
N ASP A 14 -11.56 -2.65 4.28
CA ASP A 14 -12.76 -3.31 3.77
C ASP A 14 -13.22 -2.70 2.43
N CYS A 15 -13.26 -1.37 2.35
CA CYS A 15 -13.56 -0.65 1.12
C CYS A 15 -12.55 -0.94 0.01
N ALA A 16 -11.24 -0.91 0.33
CA ALA A 16 -10.19 -1.21 -0.63
C ALA A 16 -10.32 -2.65 -1.14
N ARG A 17 -10.54 -3.62 -0.25
CA ARG A 17 -10.70 -5.04 -0.61
C ARG A 17 -11.94 -5.29 -1.47
N ALA A 18 -13.06 -4.65 -1.14
CA ALA A 18 -14.28 -4.73 -1.94
C ALA A 18 -14.09 -4.18 -3.36
N ASN A 19 -13.25 -3.16 -3.51
CA ASN A 19 -12.96 -2.50 -4.79
C ASN A 19 -11.65 -2.97 -5.46
N ALA A 20 -10.90 -3.89 -4.84
CA ALA A 20 -9.59 -4.34 -5.34
C ALA A 20 -9.64 -4.91 -6.75
N LYS A 21 -10.75 -5.60 -7.10
CA LYS A 21 -10.99 -6.16 -8.43
C LYS A 21 -11.22 -5.10 -9.51
N GLN A 22 -11.53 -3.86 -9.12
CA GLN A 22 -11.80 -2.73 -10.02
C GLN A 22 -10.56 -1.83 -10.21
N GLY A 23 -9.46 -2.09 -9.50
CA GLY A 23 -8.24 -1.31 -9.55
C GLY A 23 -8.14 -0.22 -8.47
N ILE A 24 -6.91 0.27 -8.28
CA ILE A 24 -6.55 1.21 -7.22
C ILE A 24 -7.24 2.57 -7.36
N GLU A 25 -7.44 3.04 -8.59
CA GLU A 25 -8.10 4.31 -8.88
C GLU A 25 -9.56 4.32 -8.43
N THR A 26 -10.28 3.25 -8.79
CA THR A 26 -11.68 3.08 -8.39
C THR A 26 -11.79 2.89 -6.88
N ALA A 27 -10.89 2.11 -6.28
CA ALA A 27 -10.88 1.93 -4.84
C ALA A 27 -10.65 3.26 -4.09
N ALA A 28 -9.64 4.04 -4.48
CA ALA A 28 -9.37 5.34 -3.89
C ALA A 28 -10.58 6.29 -4.00
N TYR A 29 -11.21 6.36 -5.19
CA TYR A 29 -12.39 7.19 -5.38
C TYR A 29 -13.55 6.77 -4.48
N GLN A 30 -13.84 5.47 -4.42
CA GLN A 30 -14.94 4.94 -3.60
C GLN A 30 -14.68 5.09 -2.09
N CYS A 31 -13.43 4.98 -1.67
CA CYS A 31 -13.03 5.12 -0.27
C CYS A 31 -12.87 6.58 0.19
N GLY A 32 -13.20 7.57 -0.65
CA GLY A 32 -13.20 8.99 -0.29
C GLY A 32 -11.87 9.72 -0.51
N TYR A 33 -10.92 9.09 -1.20
CA TYR A 33 -9.63 9.67 -1.58
C TYR A 33 -9.65 10.29 -2.98
N GLY A 34 -10.70 10.07 -3.77
CA GLY A 34 -10.81 10.66 -5.09
C GLY A 34 -9.70 10.17 -6.03
N GLN A 35 -8.81 11.08 -6.43
CA GLN A 35 -7.66 10.78 -7.29
C GLN A 35 -6.33 10.72 -6.51
N ASP A 36 -6.35 10.90 -5.19
CA ASP A 36 -5.17 10.89 -4.33
C ASP A 36 -4.71 9.46 -4.00
N LEU A 37 -4.20 8.75 -5.01
CA LEU A 37 -3.74 7.37 -4.89
C LEU A 37 -2.57 7.22 -3.91
N ASN A 38 -1.67 8.19 -3.87
CA ASN A 38 -0.54 8.20 -2.92
C ASN A 38 -1.03 8.23 -1.47
N LYS A 39 -2.03 9.08 -1.19
CA LYS A 39 -2.62 9.18 0.14
C LYS A 39 -3.40 7.91 0.47
N PHE A 40 -4.16 7.38 -0.48
CA PHE A 40 -4.87 6.12 -0.33
C PHE A 40 -3.92 4.96 0.01
N ALA A 41 -2.85 4.76 -0.76
CA ALA A 41 -1.90 3.68 -0.56
C ALA A 41 -1.22 3.75 0.81
N ARG A 42 -0.77 4.95 1.22
CA ARG A 42 -0.12 5.15 2.52
C ARG A 42 -1.06 4.86 3.69
N GLU A 43 -2.26 5.41 3.67
CA GLU A 43 -3.25 5.19 4.74
C GLU A 43 -3.72 3.73 4.76
N LEU A 44 -3.84 3.09 3.60
CA LEU A 44 -4.25 1.70 3.47
C LEU A 44 -3.19 0.76 4.02
N ARG A 45 -1.92 1.03 3.74
CA ARG A 45 -0.78 0.32 4.32
C ARG A 45 -0.78 0.47 5.84
N GLN A 46 -0.86 1.70 6.33
CA GLN A 46 -0.89 1.98 7.77
C GLN A 46 -2.04 1.23 8.45
N ALA A 47 -3.25 1.27 7.86
CA ALA A 47 -4.39 0.52 8.37
C ALA A 47 -4.13 -0.99 8.42
N CYS A 48 -3.55 -1.59 7.38
CA CYS A 48 -3.18 -3.00 7.39
C CYS A 48 -2.16 -3.33 8.48
N GLU A 49 -1.13 -2.50 8.67
CA GLU A 49 -0.11 -2.68 9.70
C GLU A 49 -0.70 -2.58 11.12
N GLU A 50 -1.56 -1.59 11.36
CA GLU A 50 -2.25 -1.41 12.65
C GLU A 50 -3.14 -2.61 13.02
N MET A 51 -3.74 -3.26 12.02
CA MET A 51 -4.59 -4.43 12.23
C MET A 51 -3.82 -5.76 12.25
N ASN A 52 -2.48 -5.73 12.20
CA ASN A 52 -1.63 -6.92 12.04
C ASN A 52 -2.06 -7.80 10.84
N LEU A 53 -2.71 -7.19 9.86
CA LEU A 53 -3.16 -7.86 8.64
C LEU A 53 -1.97 -7.91 7.68
N GLN A 54 -1.56 -9.10 7.29
CA GLN A 54 -0.56 -9.24 6.24
C GLN A 54 -1.09 -8.61 4.96
N VAL A 55 -0.47 -7.50 4.54
CA VAL A 55 -0.70 -6.77 3.27
C VAL A 55 -0.68 -7.69 2.04
N LYS A 56 -0.19 -8.94 2.19
CA LYS A 56 -0.25 -10.02 1.19
C LYS A 56 -1.63 -10.27 0.58
N GLU A 57 -2.72 -10.05 1.32
CA GLU A 57 -4.09 -10.18 0.77
C GLU A 57 -4.49 -8.98 -0.12
N LEU A 58 -3.78 -7.85 0.01
CA LEU A 58 -4.03 -6.60 -0.71
C LEU A 58 -2.93 -6.28 -1.75
N SER A 59 -2.04 -7.23 -2.02
CA SER A 59 -0.91 -7.09 -2.96
C SER A 59 -1.33 -6.82 -4.41
N GLY A 60 -2.60 -7.03 -4.77
CA GLY A 60 -3.14 -6.62 -6.06
C GLY A 60 -3.40 -5.12 -6.21
N LEU A 61 -3.44 -4.38 -5.10
CA LEU A 61 -3.67 -2.93 -5.07
C LEU A 61 -2.39 -2.15 -4.77
N ILE A 62 -1.62 -2.60 -3.79
CA ILE A 62 -0.35 -1.98 -3.39
C ILE A 62 0.74 -2.87 -3.97
N THR A 63 1.22 -2.52 -5.17
CA THR A 63 2.38 -3.20 -5.76
C THR A 63 3.56 -3.09 -4.80
N GLU A 64 4.26 -4.21 -4.58
CA GLU A 64 5.44 -4.34 -3.72
C GLU A 64 6.56 -3.31 -4.02
N GLN A 65 6.48 -2.64 -5.16
CA GLN A 65 7.37 -1.56 -5.59
C GLN A 65 7.25 -0.28 -4.74
N ASP A 66 6.11 -0.03 -4.10
CA ASP A 66 5.92 1.12 -3.21
C ASP A 66 6.54 0.88 -1.82
N LEU A 67 6.67 -0.40 -1.42
CA LEU A 67 7.28 -0.80 -0.15
C LEU A 67 8.77 -0.43 -0.10
N ILE A 68 9.43 -0.41 -1.26
CA ILE A 68 10.88 -0.17 -1.39
C ILE A 68 11.20 1.35 -1.33
N LEU A 69 10.24 2.23 -1.62
CA LEU A 69 10.48 3.68 -1.69
C LEU A 69 10.40 4.39 -0.33
N GLU A 70 9.62 3.90 0.63
CA GLU A 70 9.55 4.48 1.99
C GLU A 70 10.47 3.81 3.02
N LEU A 71 10.96 2.59 2.75
CA LEU A 71 11.98 1.94 3.58
C LEU A 71 13.36 2.31 3.02
N GLY A 72 13.80 3.53 3.29
CA GLY A 72 15.16 3.97 3.01
C GLY A 72 16.18 2.92 3.45
N THR A 73 16.77 2.25 2.46
CA THR A 73 18.14 1.73 2.48
C THR A 73 18.58 1.12 3.81
N GLY A 74 17.93 0.04 4.23
CA GLY A 74 18.54 -0.94 5.13
C GLY A 74 19.63 -1.67 4.37
N GLU A 75 20.86 -1.18 4.52
CA GLU A 75 22.16 -1.75 4.14
C GLU A 75 22.11 -3.15 3.47
N ILE A 76 22.21 -3.18 2.14
CA ILE A 76 22.57 -4.42 1.44
C ILE A 76 24.09 -4.54 1.57
N ILE A 77 24.56 -5.04 2.71
CA ILE A 77 25.92 -5.54 2.83
C ILE A 77 26.00 -6.70 1.84
N ALA A 78 26.66 -6.49 0.70
CA ALA A 78 27.19 -7.60 -0.08
C ALA A 78 28.57 -7.91 0.49
N PRO A 79 28.74 -8.96 1.35
CA PRO A 79 30.08 -9.43 1.62
C PRO A 79 30.56 -10.23 0.41
N LYS A 80 31.88 -10.18 0.18
CA LYS A 80 32.76 -11.06 -0.61
C LYS A 80 33.22 -10.53 -1.99
N THR A 81 34.45 -9.97 -2.06
CA THR A 81 35.72 -10.58 -2.60
C THR A 81 35.62 -10.85 -4.12
N GLU A 82 36.50 -10.43 -5.04
CA GLU A 82 37.96 -10.59 -5.09
C GLU A 82 38.62 -9.50 -5.95
N SER A 83 39.82 -9.14 -5.51
CA SER A 83 40.76 -8.21 -6.12
C SER A 83 41.60 -8.97 -7.16
N GLU A 84 41.23 -8.98 -8.44
CA GLU A 84 42.09 -9.40 -9.58
C GLU A 84 41.55 -8.67 -10.83
N LEU A 85 42.29 -7.95 -11.67
CA LEU A 85 43.71 -7.85 -12.04
C LEU A 85 43.99 -6.44 -12.59
#